data_AF-A0A3N5U0A8-F1
#
_entry.id   AF-A0A3N5U0A8-F1
#
_cell.length_a   1.000
_cell.length_b   1.000
_cell.length_c   1.000
_cell.angle_alpha   90.00
_cell.angle_beta   90.00
_cell.angle_gamma   90.00
#
_symmetry.space_group_name_H-M   'P 1'
#
loop_
_entity.id
_entity.type
_entity.pdbx_description
1 polymer ?
#
loop_
_entity_poly.entity_id
_entity_poly.type
_entity_poly.pdbx_seq_one_letter_code
_entity_poly.pdbx_strand_id
1 'polypeptide(L)'
;MNPFYYKSETRIQKPETKAAGLYIHIPFCIKKCPYCDFYSITDHSLIEKYVESLAHEMEMHDKSGLLFDTIYIGGGTPSVLKPSQLFRIIEKAFFAFQITSDPEITLEANPGTVTFESL
;
A
#
# COMPACT_ATOMS: atom_id res chain seq x y z
N MET A 1 -58.02 -19.84 -9.42
CA MET A 1 -57.14 -18.80 -10.00
C MET A 1 -55.98 -18.59 -9.06
N ASN A 2 -54.80 -19.11 -9.41
CA ASN A 2 -53.59 -19.04 -8.60
C ASN A 2 -52.69 -17.93 -9.19
N PRO A 3 -52.50 -16.79 -8.51
CA PRO A 3 -51.75 -15.66 -9.04
C PRO A 3 -50.26 -15.81 -8.71
N PHE A 4 -49.60 -16.78 -9.33
CA PHE A 4 -48.15 -16.77 -9.50
C PHE A 4 -47.82 -15.84 -10.66
N TYR A 5 -47.70 -14.52 -10.46
CA TYR A 5 -46.97 -13.63 -11.39
C TYR A 5 -46.77 -12.25 -10.74
N TYR A 6 -45.66 -12.06 -10.03
CA TYR A 6 -44.81 -10.85 -10.09
C TYR A 6 -43.51 -11.15 -9.33
N LYS A 7 -42.43 -11.44 -10.07
CA LYS A 7 -41.05 -11.43 -9.59
C LYS A 7 -40.47 -10.05 -9.93
N SER A 8 -39.86 -9.38 -8.95
CA SER A 8 -38.79 -8.40 -9.20
C SER A 8 -37.88 -8.34 -7.96
N GLU A 9 -36.83 -9.14 -8.01
CA GLU A 9 -35.49 -8.89 -7.45
C GLU A 9 -35.42 -8.12 -6.12
N THR A 10 -35.62 -8.82 -5.00
CA THR A 10 -34.96 -8.43 -3.75
C THR A 10 -33.45 -8.53 -3.96
N ARG A 11 -32.81 -7.39 -4.24
CA ARG A 11 -31.37 -7.21 -4.03
C ARG A 11 -31.08 -7.63 -2.59
N ILE A 12 -30.52 -8.82 -2.41
CA ILE A 12 -29.82 -9.17 -1.18
C ILE A 12 -28.70 -8.15 -1.09
N GLN A 13 -28.85 -7.15 -0.23
CA GLN A 13 -27.78 -6.20 0.06
C GLN A 13 -26.62 -7.03 0.64
N LYS A 14 -25.62 -7.31 -0.20
CA LYS A 14 -24.34 -7.85 0.23
C LYS A 14 -23.80 -6.84 1.25
N PRO A 15 -23.37 -7.26 2.45
CA PRO A 15 -22.82 -6.32 3.42
C PRO A 15 -21.71 -5.54 2.73
N GLU A 16 -21.87 -4.21 2.64
CA GLU A 16 -20.85 -3.34 2.07
C GLU A 16 -19.63 -3.42 3.00
N THR A 17 -18.68 -4.28 2.67
CA THR A 17 -17.34 -4.25 3.23
C THR A 17 -16.75 -2.90 2.86
N LYS A 18 -16.77 -1.95 3.79
CA LYS A 18 -16.20 -0.62 3.59
C LYS A 18 -14.71 -0.78 3.29
N ALA A 19 -14.34 -0.52 2.04
CA ALA A 19 -12.96 -0.62 1.61
C ALA A 19 -12.11 0.50 2.23
N ALA A 20 -10.86 0.17 2.57
CA ALA A 20 -9.90 1.07 3.18
C ALA A 20 -8.65 1.23 2.29
N GLY A 21 -7.90 2.32 2.49
CA GLY A 21 -6.59 2.50 1.88
C GLY A 21 -5.46 2.10 2.82
N LEU A 22 -4.44 1.43 2.29
CA LEU A 22 -3.20 1.11 2.99
C LEU A 22 -2.13 2.14 2.63
N TYR A 23 -1.70 2.95 3.59
CA TYR A 23 -0.57 3.87 3.44
C TYR A 23 0.71 3.26 3.99
N ILE A 24 1.77 3.23 3.18
CA ILE A 24 3.09 2.74 3.57
C ILE A 24 4.08 3.90 3.48
N HIS A 25 4.62 4.29 4.63
CA HIS A 25 5.61 5.35 4.71
C HIS A 25 7.01 4.82 4.34
N ILE A 26 7.77 5.57 3.55
CA ILE A 26 9.18 5.29 3.24
C ILE A 26 10.01 6.53 3.62
N PRO A 27 10.76 6.50 4.75
CA PRO A 27 11.35 7.71 5.31
C PRO A 27 12.70 8.10 4.68
N PHE A 28 13.08 7.58 3.52
CA PHE A 28 14.42 7.80 2.95
C PHE A 28 14.44 8.86 1.86
N CYS A 29 15.36 9.80 1.94
CA CYS A 29 15.65 10.77 0.88
C CYS A 29 17.14 10.72 0.52
N ILE A 30 17.52 11.11 -0.69
CA ILE A 30 18.94 11.38 -1.02
C ILE A 30 19.48 12.55 -0.18
N LYS A 31 18.66 13.60 -0.04
CA LYS A 31 18.94 14.78 0.78
C LYS A 31 17.65 15.32 1.39
N LYS A 32 17.74 15.95 2.55
CA LYS A 32 16.61 16.66 3.16
C LYS A 32 16.44 18.04 2.52
N CYS A 33 15.28 18.28 1.89
CA CYS A 33 14.98 19.60 1.34
C CYS A 33 14.69 20.61 2.46
N PRO A 34 15.17 21.87 2.39
CA PRO A 34 14.94 22.88 3.44
C PRO A 34 13.46 23.21 3.68
N TYR A 35 12.62 22.98 2.67
CA TYR A 35 11.17 23.22 2.73
C TYR A 35 10.37 21.97 3.13
N CYS A 36 11.00 20.84 3.44
CA CYS A 36 10.30 19.57 3.62
C CYS A 36 10.05 19.28 5.11
N ASP A 37 8.77 19.31 5.47
CA ASP A 37 8.21 19.12 6.81
C ASP A 37 7.99 17.64 7.16
N PHE A 38 7.91 16.77 6.14
CA PHE A 38 7.66 15.34 6.32
C PHE A 38 8.79 14.68 7.09
N TYR A 39 8.51 13.61 7.85
CA TYR A 39 9.59 12.84 8.44
C TYR A 39 10.41 12.15 7.34
N SER A 40 11.72 12.40 7.31
CA SER A 40 12.65 11.68 6.45
C SER A 40 14.09 11.76 6.95
N ILE A 41 14.88 10.76 6.56
CA ILE A 41 16.28 10.56 6.89
C ILE A 41 17.10 10.31 5.62
N THR A 42 18.41 10.51 5.69
CA THR A 42 19.33 10.37 4.55
C THR A 42 20.29 9.20 4.69
N ASP A 43 20.22 8.44 5.80
CA ASP A 43 21.05 7.26 6.00
C ASP A 43 20.46 6.05 5.29
N HIS A 44 20.98 5.76 4.09
CA HIS A 44 20.51 4.63 3.27
C HIS A 44 21.02 3.28 3.77
N SER A 45 22.00 3.24 4.69
CA SER A 45 22.46 1.97 5.28
C SER A 45 21.37 1.26 6.09
N LEU A 46 20.34 2.01 6.50
CA LEU A 46 19.21 1.51 7.26
C LEU A 46 18.07 0.97 6.39
N ILE A 47 18.10 1.14 5.07
CA ILE A 47 16.97 0.74 4.18
C ILE A 47 16.65 -0.73 4.35
N GLU A 48 17.65 -1.61 4.30
CA GLU A 48 17.40 -3.05 4.37
C GLU A 48 16.80 -3.44 5.73
N LYS A 49 17.34 -2.89 6.83
CA LYS A 49 16.80 -3.10 8.16
C LYS A 49 15.37 -2.56 8.29
N TYR A 50 15.07 -1.44 7.64
CA TYR A 50 13.73 -0.87 7.60
C TYR A 50 12.75 -1.78 6.85
N VAL A 51 13.13 -2.31 5.69
CA VAL A 51 12.30 -3.26 4.92
C VAL A 51 11.97 -4.49 5.76
N GLU A 52 12.96 -5.09 6.45
CA GLU A 52 12.70 -6.22 7.35
C GLU A 52 11.77 -5.84 8.51
N SER A 53 12.01 -4.68 9.12
CA SER A 53 11.23 -4.23 10.28
C SER A 53 9.78 -3.93 9.90
N LEU A 54 9.57 -3.31 8.73
CA LEU A 54 8.25 -3.03 8.17
C LEU A 54 7.50 -4.32 7.85
N ALA A 55 8.16 -5.32 7.26
CA ALA A 55 7.56 -6.63 7.03
C ALA A 55 7.11 -7.29 8.34
N HIS A 56 7.95 -7.22 9.38
CA HIS A 56 7.60 -7.73 10.70
C HIS A 56 6.45 -6.95 11.34
N GLU A 57 6.43 -5.62 11.20
CA GLU A 57 5.33 -4.78 11.67
C GLU A 57 3.99 -5.15 11.02
N MET A 58 3.98 -5.39 9.70
CA MET A 58 2.79 -5.85 8.99
C MET A 58 2.27 -7.19 9.53
N GLU A 59 3.17 -8.12 9.87
CA GLU A 59 2.81 -9.43 10.43
C GLU A 59 2.25 -9.33 11.87
N MET A 60 2.69 -8.34 12.64
CA MET A 60 2.19 -8.07 13.99
C MET A 60 0.85 -7.35 14.01
N HIS A 61 0.50 -6.69 12.91
CA HIS A 61 -0.75 -5.96 12.81
C HIS A 61 -1.94 -6.93 12.93
N ASP A 62 -2.95 -6.55 13.71
CA ASP A 62 -4.17 -7.34 13.77
C ASP A 62 -4.75 -7.45 12.36
N LYS A 63 -5.23 -8.65 12.01
CA LYS A 63 -5.90 -8.92 10.74
C LYS A 63 -7.30 -8.33 10.80
N SER A 64 -7.34 -7.00 10.99
CA SER A 64 -8.53 -6.19 10.99
C SER A 64 -9.38 -6.66 9.81
N GLY A 65 -10.67 -6.91 10.02
CA GLY A 65 -11.59 -7.34 8.97
C GLY A 65 -11.83 -6.27 7.89
N LEU A 66 -10.88 -5.36 7.71
CA LEU A 66 -10.78 -4.38 6.64
C LEU A 66 -10.31 -5.08 5.37
N LEU A 67 -10.97 -4.73 4.28
CA LEU A 67 -10.55 -5.05 2.93
C LEU A 67 -9.89 -3.79 2.35
N PHE A 68 -8.66 -3.90 1.88
CA PHE A 68 -7.95 -2.80 1.24
C PHE A 68 -8.09 -2.87 -0.28
N ASP A 69 -8.45 -1.76 -0.90
CA ASP A 69 -8.55 -1.62 -2.36
C ASP A 69 -7.47 -0.72 -2.97
N THR A 70 -6.67 -0.08 -2.12
CA THR A 70 -5.61 0.85 -2.53
C THR A 70 -4.36 0.66 -1.65
N ILE A 71 -3.18 0.69 -2.27
CA ILE A 71 -1.89 0.80 -1.60
C ILE A 71 -1.21 2.09 -2.07
N TYR A 72 -0.95 3.01 -1.14
CA TYR A 72 -0.23 4.24 -1.40
C TYR A 72 1.12 4.22 -0.70
N ILE A 73 2.20 4.35 -1.46
CA ILE A 73 3.58 4.29 -0.97
C ILE A 73 4.18 5.69 -1.11
N GLY A 74 4.41 6.37 0.02
CA GLY A 74 4.82 7.79 0.06
C GLY A 74 5.79 8.11 1.19
N GLY A 75 6.10 9.39 1.39
CA GLY A 75 6.86 9.87 2.55
C GLY A 75 8.08 10.69 2.17
N GLY A 76 9.28 10.13 2.37
CA GLY A 76 10.53 10.73 1.93
C GLY A 76 10.64 10.68 0.40
N THR A 77 11.22 9.61 -0.11
CA THR A 77 11.36 9.37 -1.56
C THR A 77 11.33 7.86 -1.81
N PRO A 78 10.14 7.26 -1.93
CA PRO A 78 10.00 5.82 -2.14
C PRO A 78 10.81 5.28 -3.32
N SER A 79 10.94 6.05 -4.41
CA SER A 79 11.75 5.71 -5.59
C SER A 79 13.26 5.60 -5.35
N VAL A 80 13.76 5.86 -4.12
CA VAL A 80 15.15 5.53 -3.73
C VAL A 80 15.34 4.03 -3.47
N LEU A 81 14.26 3.31 -3.15
CA LEU A 81 14.34 1.87 -2.91
C LEU A 81 14.65 1.13 -4.21
N LYS A 82 15.37 0.01 -4.09
CA LYS A 82 15.55 -0.91 -5.22
C LYS A 82 14.20 -1.56 -5.57
N PRO A 83 13.94 -1.91 -6.84
CA PRO A 83 12.73 -2.63 -7.23
C PRO A 83 12.49 -3.91 -6.42
N SER A 84 13.56 -4.65 -6.08
CA SER A 84 13.47 -5.85 -5.24
C SER A 84 13.02 -5.55 -3.80
N GLN A 85 13.38 -4.39 -3.24
CA GLN A 85 12.94 -3.98 -1.91
C GLN A 85 11.47 -3.57 -1.94
N LEU A 86 11.06 -2.81 -2.95
CA LEU A 86 9.65 -2.43 -3.14
C LEU A 86 8.75 -3.66 -3.34
N PHE A 87 9.19 -4.62 -4.17
CA PHE A 87 8.46 -5.87 -4.39
C PHE A 87 8.24 -6.63 -3.09
N ARG A 88 9.27 -6.75 -2.24
CA ARG A 88 9.17 -7.43 -0.94
C ARG A 88 8.18 -6.75 0.00
N ILE A 89 8.14 -5.41 0.03
CA ILE A 89 7.15 -4.66 0.82
C ILE A 89 5.73 -4.97 0.34
N ILE A 90 5.51 -4.93 -0.98
CA ILE A 90 4.18 -5.17 -1.57
C ILE A 90 3.75 -6.63 -1.33
N GLU A 91 4.63 -7.60 -1.59
CA GLU A 91 4.38 -9.02 -1.33
C GLU A 91 4.00 -9.27 0.14
N LYS A 92 4.71 -8.63 1.07
CA LYS A 92 4.41 -8.73 2.50
C LYS A 92 3.08 -8.07 2.87
N ALA A 93 2.70 -6.96 2.23
CA ALA A 93 1.37 -6.36 2.42
C ALA A 93 0.25 -7.32 1.95
N PHE A 94 0.39 -7.95 0.78
CA PHE A 94 -0.56 -8.96 0.28
C PHE A 94 -0.64 -10.21 1.16
N PHE A 95 0.47 -10.59 1.81
CA PHE A 95 0.49 -11.70 2.74
C PHE A 95 -0.18 -11.36 4.09
N ALA A 96 0.04 -10.15 4.60
CA ALA A 96 -0.42 -9.74 5.91
C ALA A 96 -1.89 -9.28 5.93
N PHE A 97 -2.36 -8.64 4.86
CA PHE A 97 -3.66 -7.97 4.81
C PHE A 97 -4.62 -8.57 3.78
N GLN A 98 -5.92 -8.34 3.98
CA GLN A 98 -6.92 -8.63 2.95
C GLN A 98 -6.91 -7.51 1.91
N ILE A 99 -6.39 -7.78 0.72
CA ILE A 99 -6.34 -6.83 -0.39
C ILE A 99 -7.22 -7.36 -1.52
N THR A 100 -7.91 -6.48 -2.25
CA THR A 100 -8.70 -6.86 -3.42
C THR A 100 -7.81 -7.49 -4.51
N SER A 101 -8.43 -8.19 -5.46
CA SER A 101 -7.70 -8.84 -6.56
C SER A 101 -7.10 -7.86 -7.58
N ASP A 102 -7.59 -6.63 -7.60
CA ASP A 102 -7.18 -5.57 -8.52
C ASP A 102 -7.15 -4.24 -7.75
N PRO A 103 -6.18 -4.06 -6.83
CA PRO A 103 -6.07 -2.83 -6.06
C PRO A 103 -5.37 -1.75 -6.88
N GLU A 104 -5.67 -0.48 -6.62
CA GLU A 104 -4.82 0.61 -7.07
C GLU A 104 -3.51 0.58 -6.27
N ILE A 105 -2.36 0.64 -6.95
CA ILE A 105 -1.05 0.75 -6.29
C ILE A 105 -0.35 2.00 -6.83
N THR A 106 -0.14 2.97 -5.93
CA THR A 106 0.46 4.27 -6.24
C THR A 106 1.77 4.46 -5.48
N LEU A 107 2.81 4.92 -6.17
CA LEU A 107 4.15 5.19 -5.61
C LEU A 107 4.54 6.65 -5.87
N GLU A 108 4.92 7.39 -4.82
CA GLU A 108 5.57 8.69 -5.00
C GLU A 108 6.98 8.51 -5.56
N ALA A 109 7.32 9.26 -6.61
CA ALA A 109 8.63 9.23 -7.24
C ALA A 109 9.25 10.62 -7.34
N ASN A 110 10.53 10.73 -7.00
CA ASN A 110 11.34 11.90 -7.35
C ASN A 110 11.96 11.68 -8.75
N PRO A 111 11.77 12.61 -9.71
CA PRO A 111 12.33 12.48 -11.06
C PRO A 111 13.85 12.23 -11.09
N GLY A 112 14.60 12.74 -10.11
CA GLY A 112 16.05 12.54 -10.01
C GLY A 112 16.48 11.17 -9.47
N THR A 113 15.53 10.28 -9.15
CA THR A 113 15.78 8.96 -8.54
C THR A 113 15.24 7.80 -9.36
N VAL A 114 14.55 8.08 -10.47
CA VAL A 114 14.01 7.07 -11.37
C VAL A 114 14.86 6.94 -12.63
N THR A 115 14.95 5.73 -13.15
CA THR A 115 15.48 5.40 -14.48
C THR A 115 14.38 4.73 -15.30
N PHE A 116 14.60 4.53 -16.60
CA PHE A 116 13.66 3.78 -17.44
C PHE A 116 13.50 2.32 -16.99
N GLU A 117 14.51 1.76 -16.33
CA GLU A 117 14.48 0.39 -15.79
C GLU A 117 13.67 0.29 -14.49
N SER A 118 13.56 1.37 -13.72
CA SER A 118 12.83 1.39 -12.44
C SER A 118 11.36 1.83 -12.57
N LEU A 119 10.88 2.08 -13.79
CA LEU A 119 9.50 2.45 -14.12
C LEU A 119 8.75 1.25 -14.67
#